data_AF-A0A316X0J4-F1
#
_entry.id   AF-A0A316X0J4-F1
#
_cell.length_a   1.000
_cell.length_b   1.000
_cell.length_c   1.000
_cell.angle_alpha   90.00
_cell.angle_beta   90.00
_cell.angle_gamma   90.00
#
_symmetry.space_group_name_H-M   'P 1'
#
loop_
_entity.id
_entity.type
_entity.pdbx_description
1 polymer ?
#
loop_
_entity_poly.entity_id
_entity_poly.type
_entity_poly.pdbx_seq_one_letter_code
_entity_poly.pdbx_strand_id
1 'polypeptide(L)'
;MNFLDCFIIILLAVFFNIIVYMIFKKYFFGKADAGMKFLVVNIAKDIIWLAVSLLIIEKTKSNFLFIVICFVVASFLIYLPIIKLINKS
;
A
#
# COMPACT_ATOMS: atom_id res chain seq x y z
N MET A 1 -10.70 -5.14 18.74
CA MET A 1 -9.82 -4.13 18.13
C MET A 1 -10.31 -2.76 18.57
N ASN A 2 -9.42 -1.89 19.04
CA ASN A 2 -9.80 -0.51 19.33
C ASN A 2 -10.06 0.21 18.00
N PHE A 3 -11.16 0.95 17.92
CA PHE A 3 -11.53 1.72 16.73
C PHE A 3 -10.40 2.65 16.26
N LEU A 4 -9.69 3.25 17.21
CA LEU A 4 -8.60 4.17 16.94
C LEU A 4 -7.44 3.47 16.20
N ASP A 5 -7.08 2.24 16.60
CA ASP A 5 -6.03 1.46 15.94
C ASP A 5 -6.42 1.11 14.51
N CYS A 6 -7.67 0.68 14.30
CA CYS A 6 -8.23 0.40 12.97
C CYS A 6 -8.08 1.62 12.05
N PHE A 7 -8.48 2.78 12.57
CA PHE A 7 -8.47 4.03 11.85
C PHE A 7 -7.04 4.44 11.47
N ILE A 8 -6.08 4.35 12.40
CA ILE A 8 -4.68 4.64 12.13
C ILE A 8 -4.11 3.74 11.03
N ILE A 9 -4.40 2.43 11.07
CA ILE A 9 -3.89 1.46 10.09
C ILE A 9 -4.39 1.78 8.69
N ILE A 10 -5.68 2.09 8.55
CA ILE A 10 -6.30 2.48 7.28
C ILE A 10 -5.69 3.79 6.77
N LEU A 11 -5.58 4.79 7.65
CA LEU A 11 -5.02 6.10 7.31
C LEU A 11 -3.56 5.97 6.84
N LEU A 12 -2.76 5.14 7.52
CA LEU A 12 -1.38 4.86 7.14
C LEU A 12 -1.30 4.15 5.77
N ALA A 13 -2.19 3.19 5.49
CA ALA A 13 -2.24 2.49 4.21
C ALA A 13 -2.52 3.45 3.05
N VAL A 14 -3.53 4.32 3.22
CA VAL A 14 -3.91 5.32 2.22
C VAL A 14 -2.78 6.33 2.02
N PHE A 15 -2.21 6.85 3.10
CA PHE A 15 -1.13 7.83 3.05
C PHE A 15 0.09 7.28 2.30
N PHE A 16 0.52 6.06 2.63
CA PHE A 16 1.63 5.43 1.93
C PHE A 16 1.32 5.13 0.46
N ASN A 17 0.10 4.71 0.13
CA ASN A 17 -0.31 4.53 -1.27
C ASN A 17 -0.22 5.84 -2.06
N ILE A 18 -0.64 6.96 -1.46
CA ILE A 18 -0.52 8.29 -2.08
C ILE A 18 0.95 8.63 -2.33
N ILE A 19 1.83 8.42 -1.35
CA ILE A 19 3.28 8.64 -1.51
C ILE A 19 3.83 7.83 -2.67
N VAL A 20 3.57 6.53 -2.71
CA VAL A 20 4.11 5.66 -3.78
C VAL A 20 3.53 6.01 -5.13
N TYR A 21 2.25 6.41 -5.21
CA TYR A 21 1.67 6.94 -6.44
C TYR A 21 2.39 8.20 -6.92
N MET A 22 2.67 9.15 -6.03
CA MET A 22 3.41 10.37 -6.36
C MET A 22 4.83 10.05 -6.84
N ILE A 23 5.52 9.12 -6.17
CA ILE A 23 6.86 8.66 -6.58
C ILE A 23 6.80 8.05 -7.99
N PHE A 24 5.85 7.14 -8.23
CA PHE A 24 5.68 6.54 -9.55
C PHE A 24 5.45 7.58 -10.64
N LYS A 25 4.48 8.47 -10.43
CA LYS A 25 4.10 9.48 -11.44
C LYS A 25 5.25 10.44 -11.75
N LYS A 26 6.04 10.81 -10.74
CA LYS A 26 7.13 11.78 -10.90
C LYS A 26 8.41 11.16 -11.45
N TYR A 27 8.75 9.93 -11.06
CA TYR A 27 10.07 9.36 -11.31
C TYR A 27 10.08 8.15 -12.25
N PHE A 28 9.01 7.36 -12.30
CA PHE A 28 8.99 6.07 -13.02
C PHE A 28 8.12 6.09 -14.27
N PHE A 29 7.05 6.88 -14.28
CA PHE A 29 6.12 6.94 -15.40
C PHE A 29 6.83 7.34 -16.71
N GLY A 30 6.53 6.63 -17.81
CA GLY A 30 7.16 6.82 -19.12
C GLY A 30 8.63 6.38 -19.22
N LYS A 31 9.19 5.75 -18.19
CA LYS A 31 10.53 5.15 -18.23
C LYS A 31 10.44 3.66 -18.57
N ALA A 32 11.54 3.13 -19.11
CA ALA A 32 11.71 1.68 -19.23
C ALA A 32 11.50 0.99 -17.88
N ASP A 33 10.82 -0.14 -17.90
CA ASP A 33 10.52 -0.99 -16.75
C ASP A 33 9.76 -0.28 -15.61
N ALA A 34 8.93 0.72 -15.94
CA ALA A 34 8.16 1.50 -14.97
C ALA A 34 7.36 0.62 -13.98
N GLY A 35 6.77 -0.48 -14.48
CA GLY A 35 6.04 -1.45 -13.66
C GLY A 35 6.92 -2.16 -12.63
N MET A 36 8.13 -2.59 -13.02
CA MET A 36 9.06 -3.24 -12.09
C MET A 36 9.57 -2.28 -11.03
N LYS A 37 9.92 -1.05 -11.41
CA LYS A 37 10.36 -0.01 -10.47
C LYS A 37 9.26 0.34 -9.46
N PHE A 38 8.02 0.44 -9.93
CA PHE A 38 6.85 0.57 -9.05
C PHE A 38 6.74 -0.59 -8.07
N LEU A 39 6.86 -1.83 -8.56
CA LEU A 39 6.68 -3.03 -7.75
C LEU A 39 7.67 -3.07 -6.58
N VAL A 40 8.95 -2.75 -6.84
CA VAL A 40 10.00 -2.69 -5.81
C VAL A 40 9.65 -1.68 -4.72
N VAL A 41 9.26 -0.46 -5.10
CA VAL A 41 8.89 0.59 -4.14
C VAL A 41 7.61 0.23 -3.38
N ASN A 42 6.63 -0.36 -4.06
CA ASN A 42 5.37 -0.75 -3.44
C ASN A 42 5.55 -1.90 -2.43
N ILE A 43 6.36 -2.91 -2.75
CA ILE A 43 6.67 -4.01 -1.82
C ILE A 43 7.40 -3.47 -0.57
N ALA A 44 8.39 -2.60 -0.75
CA ALA A 44 9.09 -2.00 0.38
C ALA A 44 8.13 -1.21 1.29
N LYS A 45 7.23 -0.41 0.68
CA LYS A 45 6.16 0.30 1.38
C LYS A 45 5.24 -0.66 2.15
N ASP A 46 4.82 -1.76 1.53
CA ASP A 46 3.90 -2.73 2.14
C ASP A 46 4.52 -3.45 3.33
N ILE A 47 5.81 -3.80 3.26
CA ILE A 47 6.56 -4.38 4.38
C ILE A 47 6.63 -3.39 5.56
N ILE A 48 6.96 -2.12 5.30
CA ILE A 48 7.01 -1.09 6.34
C ILE A 48 5.63 -0.90 6.98
N TRP A 49 4.58 -0.79 6.16
CA TRP A 49 3.21 -0.66 6.65
C TRP A 49 2.79 -1.85 7.51
N LEU A 50 3.09 -3.07 7.07
CA LEU A 50 2.76 -4.29 7.82
C LEU A 50 3.50 -4.33 9.15
N ALA A 51 4.80 -4.03 9.15
CA ALA A 51 5.60 -4.00 10.37
C ALA A 51 5.05 -2.99 11.39
N VAL A 52 4.74 -1.76 10.96
CA VAL A 52 4.15 -0.73 11.82
C VAL A 52 2.77 -1.15 12.32
N SER A 53 1.92 -1.71 11.45
CA SER A 53 0.58 -2.16 11.82
C SER A 53 0.62 -3.25 12.90
N LEU A 54 1.53 -4.22 12.77
CA LEU A 54 1.71 -5.30 13.75
C LEU A 54 2.26 -4.83 15.10
N LEU A 55 2.89 -3.65 15.17
CA LEU A 55 3.33 -3.04 16.42
C LEU A 55 2.20 -2.31 17.15
N ILE A 56 1.20 -1.83 16.40
CA ILE A 56 0.06 -1.08 16.95
C ILE A 56 -1.02 -2.04 17.45
N ILE A 57 -1.31 -3.11 16.72
CA ILE A 57 -2.41 -4.02 17.07
C ILE A 57 -2.05 -5.07 18.10
N GLU A 58 -3.06 -5.50 18.87
CA GLU A 58 -2.96 -6.76 19.62
C GLU A 58 -2.89 -7.96 18.67
N LYS A 59 -2.07 -8.95 19.03
CA LYS A 59 -1.79 -10.15 18.24
C LYS A 59 -2.91 -11.19 18.37
N THR A 60 -4.06 -10.88 17.78
CA THR A 60 -5.23 -11.78 17.73
C THR A 60 -5.54 -12.21 16.30
N LYS A 61 -6.21 -13.36 16.13
CA LYS A 61 -6.63 -13.86 14.81
C LYS A 61 -7.52 -12.86 14.07
N SER A 62 -8.43 -12.18 14.79
CA SER A 62 -9.35 -11.20 14.21
C SER A 62 -8.62 -9.96 13.69
N ASN A 63 -7.67 -9.42 14.46
CA ASN A 63 -6.91 -8.25 14.03
C ASN A 63 -5.98 -8.58 12.85
N PHE A 64 -5.41 -9.79 12.81
CA PHE A 64 -4.64 -10.26 11.66
C PHE A 64 -5.51 -10.34 10.39
N LEU A 65 -6.72 -10.92 10.48
CA LEU A 65 -7.67 -10.96 9.37
C LEU A 65 -8.00 -9.54 8.87
N PHE A 66 -8.18 -8.59 9.79
CA PHE A 66 -8.40 -7.19 9.43
C PHE A 66 -7.23 -6.59 8.63
N ILE A 67 -5.98 -6.79 9.08
CA ILE A 67 -4.80 -6.34 8.35
C ILE A 67 -4.76 -6.93 6.94
N VAL A 68 -5.07 -8.22 6.78
CA VAL A 68 -5.12 -8.88 5.47
C VAL A 68 -6.17 -8.24 4.56
N ILE A 69 -7.37 -7.96 5.09
CA ILE A 69 -8.42 -7.27 4.33
C ILE A 69 -7.96 -5.87 3.90
N CYS A 70 -7.37 -5.10 4.82
CA CYS A 70 -6.80 -3.78 4.52
C CYS A 70 -5.72 -3.87 3.43
N PHE A 71 -4.83 -4.87 3.51
CA PHE A 71 -3.78 -5.08 2.52
C PHE A 71 -4.37 -5.36 1.12
N VAL A 72 -5.37 -6.24 1.02
CA VAL A 72 -6.02 -6.56 -0.26
C VAL A 72 -6.69 -5.32 -0.85
N VAL A 73 -7.50 -4.61 -0.06
CA VAL A 73 -8.18 -3.38 -0.51
C VAL A 73 -7.18 -2.31 -0.93
N ALA A 74 -6.16 -2.05 -0.10
CA ALA A 74 -5.13 -1.07 -0.40
C ALA A 74 -4.33 -1.44 -1.67
N SER A 75 -4.10 -2.73 -1.92
CA SER A 75 -3.47 -3.22 -3.14
C SER A 75 -4.31 -2.86 -4.37
N PHE A 76 -5.61 -3.16 -4.38
CA PHE A 76 -6.47 -2.77 -5.50
C PHE A 76 -6.47 -1.26 -5.74
N LEU A 77 -6.50 -0.45 -4.67
CA LEU A 77 -6.50 1.01 -4.78
C LEU A 77 -5.25 1.58 -5.47
N ILE A 78 -4.07 0.95 -5.31
CA ILE A 78 -2.84 1.43 -5.95
C ILE A 78 -2.55 0.73 -7.28
N TYR A 79 -2.77 -0.58 -7.39
CA TYR A 79 -2.44 -1.32 -8.61
C TYR A 79 -3.34 -0.94 -9.80
N LEU A 80 -4.65 -0.78 -9.59
CA LEU A 80 -5.58 -0.44 -10.68
C LEU A 80 -5.20 0.86 -11.42
N PRO A 81 -4.99 2.01 -10.75
CA PRO A 81 -4.58 3.23 -11.46
C PRO A 81 -3.19 3.11 -12.09
N ILE A 82 -2.24 2.41 -11.45
CA ILE A 82 -0.88 2.25 -11.98
C ILE A 82 -0.86 1.41 -13.26
N ILE A 83 -1.54 0.26 -13.27
CA ILE A 83 -1.67 -0.60 -14.46
C ILE A 83 -2.34 0.17 -15.59
N LYS A 84 -3.40 0.93 -15.30
CA LYS A 84 -4.08 1.78 -16.30
C LYS A 84 -3.15 2.86 -16.87
N LEU A 85 -2.25 3.42 -16.07
CA LEU A 85 -1.28 4.40 -16.54
C LEU A 85 -0.21 3.75 -17.42
N ILE A 86 0.35 2.62 -16.99
CA ILE A 86 1.39 1.88 -17.74
C ILE A 86 0.86 1.44 -19.11
N ASN A 87 -0.35 0.87 -19.17
CA ASN A 87 -0.94 0.39 -20.43
C ASN A 87 -1.38 1.50 -21.39
N LYS A 88 -1.42 2.75 -20.93
CA LYS A 88 -1.73 3.93 -21.76
C LYS A 88 -0.47 4.64 -22.26
N SER A 89 0.69 4.32 -21.72
CA SER A 89 1.99 4.84 -22.14
C SER A 89 2.57 4.00 -23.27
#